data_AF-A0A162GPW3-F1
#
_entry.id   AF-A0A162GPW3-F1
#
_cell.length_a   1.000
_cell.length_b   1.000
_cell.length_c   1.000
_cell.angle_alpha   90.00
_cell.angle_beta   90.00
_cell.angle_gamma   90.00
#
_symmetry.space_group_name_H-M   'P 1'
#
loop_
_entity.id
_entity.type
_entity.pdbx_description
1 polymer ?
#
loop_
_entity_poly.entity_id
_entity_poly.type
_entity_poly.pdbx_seq_one_letter_code
_entity_poly.pdbx_strand_id
1 'polypeptide(L)'
;MLSSILFILISSSFAQSELRCVDGSFRSTTNGIVSTTKAHYCFNSDKNQLYSKECKDLKCTTAFNDRKFFKFSELHDENSNPAFNLCRKLDGKPELLEFKVGNEWFALDRCQFKDGSFVSTSELLKFYLQKKR
;
A
#
# COMPACT_ATOMS: atom_id res chain seq x y z
N MET A 1 -22.51 11.61 -51.32
CA MET A 1 -22.06 10.43 -50.55
C MET A 1 -21.61 10.94 -49.19
N LEU A 2 -22.49 10.89 -48.20
CA LEU A 2 -22.30 11.44 -46.86
C LEU A 2 -22.92 10.45 -45.88
N SER A 3 -22.11 9.76 -45.11
CA SER A 3 -22.45 9.31 -43.75
C SER A 3 -21.24 8.59 -43.17
N SER A 4 -20.51 9.25 -42.27
CA SER A 4 -20.68 9.08 -40.82
C SER A 4 -19.64 8.10 -40.28
N ILE A 5 -18.42 8.60 -40.10
CA ILE A 5 -17.40 7.91 -39.29
C ILE A 5 -17.76 8.18 -37.83
N LEU A 6 -18.40 7.20 -37.20
CA LEU A 6 -18.68 7.20 -35.76
C LEU A 6 -17.37 6.92 -35.00
N PHE A 7 -16.68 7.97 -34.59
CA PHE A 7 -15.55 7.86 -33.66
C PHE A 7 -16.10 7.55 -32.27
N ILE A 8 -16.13 6.26 -31.91
CA ILE A 8 -16.37 5.82 -30.54
C ILE A 8 -15.11 6.17 -29.74
N LEU A 9 -15.16 7.32 -29.06
CA LEU A 9 -14.19 7.71 -28.03
C LEU A 9 -14.37 6.77 -26.82
N ILE A 10 -13.72 5.61 -26.87
CA ILE A 10 -13.57 4.74 -25.70
C ILE A 10 -12.64 5.46 -24.73
N SER A 11 -13.22 6.30 -23.88
CA SER A 11 -12.56 6.88 -22.73
C SER A 11 -12.49 5.80 -21.66
N SER A 12 -11.43 4.98 -21.72
CA SER A 12 -11.06 4.09 -20.63
C SER A 12 -10.68 4.96 -19.43
N SER A 13 -11.68 5.21 -18.59
CA SER A 13 -11.45 5.72 -17.23
C SER A 13 -10.66 4.65 -16.50
N PHE A 14 -9.35 4.87 -16.34
CA PHE A 14 -8.54 4.09 -15.41
C PHE A 14 -9.10 4.35 -14.02
N ALA A 15 -10.03 3.51 -13.57
CA ALA A 15 -10.58 3.59 -12.23
C ALA A 15 -9.46 3.27 -11.25
N GLN A 16 -8.89 4.31 -10.63
CA GLN A 16 -8.06 4.13 -9.45
C GLN A 16 -8.95 3.51 -8.38
N SER A 17 -8.61 2.31 -7.91
CA SER A 17 -9.42 1.58 -6.93
C SER A 17 -9.63 2.46 -5.69
N GLU A 18 -10.90 2.76 -5.40
CA GLU A 18 -11.26 3.65 -4.30
C GLU A 18 -10.93 2.98 -2.95
N LEU A 19 -10.25 3.73 -2.07
CA LEU A 19 -9.93 3.26 -0.73
C LEU A 19 -11.11 3.47 0.22
N ARG A 20 -11.63 2.37 0.77
CA ARG A 20 -12.65 2.34 1.82
C ARG A 20 -12.00 2.19 3.19
N CYS A 21 -12.40 3.03 4.14
CA CYS A 21 -11.89 3.00 5.51
C CYS A 21 -12.90 2.40 6.49
N VAL A 22 -12.42 1.62 7.46
CA VAL A 22 -13.23 0.94 8.48
C VAL A 22 -12.52 0.92 9.83
N ASP A 23 -13.30 0.81 10.90
CA ASP A 23 -12.82 0.32 12.19
C ASP A 23 -12.84 -1.22 12.19
N GLY A 24 -11.69 -1.83 12.45
CA GLY A 24 -11.52 -3.27 12.43
C GLY A 24 -10.42 -3.72 13.36
N SER A 25 -9.75 -4.81 12.98
CA SER A 25 -8.67 -5.38 13.78
C SER A 25 -7.55 -5.88 12.88
N PHE A 26 -6.33 -5.78 13.40
CA PHE A 26 -5.18 -6.51 12.91
C PHE A 26 -4.97 -7.78 13.73
N ARG A 27 -4.45 -8.81 13.07
CA ARG A 27 -3.96 -10.03 13.68
C ARG A 27 -2.51 -10.23 13.27
N SER A 28 -1.65 -10.53 14.24
CA SER A 28 -0.23 -10.76 14.02
C SER A 28 0.23 -11.98 14.81
N THR A 29 1.05 -12.80 14.19
CA THR A 29 1.62 -14.01 14.81
C THR A 29 3.10 -13.78 15.09
N THR A 30 3.50 -13.88 16.35
CA THR A 30 4.91 -13.75 16.77
C THR A 30 5.26 -14.93 17.67
N ASN A 31 6.28 -15.71 17.30
CA ASN A 31 6.68 -16.92 18.02
C ASN A 31 5.52 -17.90 18.29
N GLY A 32 4.62 -18.06 17.31
CA GLY A 32 3.43 -18.90 17.42
C GLY A 32 2.27 -18.28 18.22
N ILE A 33 2.47 -17.12 18.84
CA ILE A 33 1.42 -16.43 19.61
C ILE A 33 0.68 -15.48 18.68
N VAL A 34 -0.64 -15.67 18.59
CA VAL A 34 -1.54 -14.79 17.85
C VAL A 34 -2.01 -13.64 18.74
N SER A 35 -1.77 -12.42 18.30
CA SER A 35 -2.25 -11.19 18.93
C SER A 35 -3.26 -10.50 18.04
N THR A 36 -4.32 -9.93 18.64
CA THR A 36 -5.33 -9.15 17.92
C THR A 36 -5.39 -7.74 18.49
N THR A 37 -5.30 -6.74 17.61
CA THR A 37 -5.30 -5.32 18.00
C THR A 37 -6.36 -4.58 17.20
N LYS A 38 -7.17 -3.74 17.86
CA LYS A 38 -8.14 -2.87 17.17
C LYS A 38 -7.41 -1.77 16.40
N ALA A 39 -7.91 -1.42 15.22
CA ALA A 39 -7.32 -0.37 14.39
C ALA A 39 -8.34 0.25 13.44
N HIS A 40 -8.06 1.46 12.97
CA HIS A 40 -8.76 2.10 11.87
C HIS A 40 -7.85 2.11 10.64
N TYR A 41 -8.34 1.60 9.50
CA TYR A 41 -7.53 1.47 8.28
C TYR A 41 -8.38 1.55 7.02
N CYS A 42 -7.71 1.88 5.92
CA CYS A 42 -8.28 1.95 4.58
C CYS A 42 -7.70 0.86 3.69
N PHE A 43 -8.54 0.23 2.87
CA PHE A 43 -8.14 -0.80 1.92
C PHE A 43 -8.89 -0.63 0.61
N ASN A 44 -8.38 -1.25 -0.45
CA ASN A 44 -9.01 -1.24 -1.77
C ASN A 44 -9.97 -2.42 -1.97
N SER A 45 -10.73 -2.42 -3.08
CA SER A 45 -11.69 -3.49 -3.40
C SER A 45 -11.05 -4.89 -3.31
N ASP A 46 -9.82 -5.00 -3.81
CA ASP A 46 -9.11 -6.28 -4.00
C ASP A 46 -8.35 -6.73 -2.74
N LYS A 47 -8.38 -5.93 -1.66
CA LYS A 47 -7.74 -6.24 -0.38
C LYS A 47 -6.23 -6.45 -0.49
N ASN A 48 -5.61 -5.86 -1.50
CA ASN A 48 -4.17 -5.92 -1.74
C ASN A 48 -3.44 -4.59 -1.42
N GLN A 49 -4.19 -3.57 -1.02
CA GLN A 49 -3.65 -2.32 -0.51
C GLN A 49 -4.19 -2.05 0.89
N LEU A 50 -3.32 -1.51 1.76
CA LEU A 50 -3.65 -1.19 3.14
C LEU A 50 -2.99 0.11 3.56
N TYR A 51 -3.75 1.03 4.13
CA TYR A 51 -3.28 2.35 4.54
C TYR A 51 -3.85 2.71 5.91
N SER A 52 -3.08 3.47 6.67
CA SER A 52 -3.59 4.34 7.71
C SER A 52 -4.43 5.47 7.10
N LYS A 53 -5.34 6.07 7.88
CA LYS A 53 -6.31 7.07 7.38
C LYS A 53 -5.62 8.28 6.77
N GLU A 54 -4.56 8.75 7.42
CA GLU A 54 -3.71 9.87 7.04
C GLU A 54 -2.90 9.61 5.77
N CYS A 55 -2.64 8.34 5.46
CA CYS A 55 -1.94 7.93 4.25
C CYS A 55 -2.85 7.72 3.04
N LYS A 56 -4.17 7.81 3.21
CA LYS A 56 -5.12 7.74 2.11
C LYS A 56 -4.79 8.81 1.06
N ASP A 57 -4.93 8.45 -0.21
CA ASP A 57 -4.66 9.32 -1.37
C ASP A 57 -3.22 9.89 -1.40
N LEU A 58 -2.24 9.14 -0.85
CA LEU A 58 -0.82 9.51 -0.81
C LEU A 58 -0.51 10.77 0.03
N LYS A 59 -1.39 11.15 0.98
CA LYS A 59 -1.27 12.40 1.73
C LYS A 59 -0.24 12.40 2.86
N CYS A 60 0.18 11.23 3.36
CA CYS A 60 1.13 11.17 4.47
C CYS A 60 2.57 11.34 3.98
N THR A 61 3.21 12.43 4.41
CA THR A 61 4.58 12.79 4.00
C THR A 61 5.64 11.84 4.55
N THR A 62 5.35 11.15 5.65
CA THR A 62 6.25 10.16 6.26
C THR A 62 6.45 8.96 5.35
N ALA A 63 5.38 8.49 4.71
CA ALA A 63 5.41 7.37 3.78
C ALA A 63 5.73 7.82 2.34
N PHE A 64 5.18 8.95 1.92
CA PHE A 64 5.26 9.46 0.55
C PHE A 64 5.99 10.80 0.52
N ASN A 65 7.31 10.72 0.30
CA ASN A 65 8.14 11.89 0.07
C ASN A 65 8.66 11.88 -1.36
N ASP A 66 8.11 12.79 -2.16
CA ASP A 66 8.41 12.93 -3.59
C ASP A 66 9.81 13.50 -3.86
N ARG A 67 10.50 14.04 -2.86
CA ARG A 67 11.89 14.51 -2.97
C ARG A 67 12.91 13.39 -2.75
N LYS A 68 12.49 12.23 -2.25
CA LYS A 68 13.34 11.06 -2.08
C LYS A 68 13.20 10.12 -3.28
N PHE A 69 14.32 9.52 -3.68
CA PHE A 69 14.37 8.57 -4.79
C PHE A 69 15.31 7.43 -4.42
N PHE A 70 14.98 6.22 -4.86
CA PHE A 70 15.80 5.03 -4.66
C PHE A 70 16.01 4.33 -5.99
N LYS A 71 17.24 3.90 -6.27
CA LYS A 71 17.46 2.98 -7.39
C LYS A 71 17.01 1.58 -6.97
N PHE A 72 16.43 0.83 -7.90
CA PHE A 72 16.04 -0.57 -7.63
C PHE A 72 17.22 -1.40 -7.11
N SER A 73 18.43 -1.18 -7.64
CA SER A 73 19.65 -1.84 -7.16
C SER A 73 20.00 -1.56 -5.70
N GLU A 74 19.51 -0.46 -5.12
CA GLU A 74 19.70 -0.16 -3.68
C GLU A 74 18.67 -0.88 -2.80
N LEU A 75 17.57 -1.36 -3.40
CA LEU A 75 16.47 -2.05 -2.74
C LEU A 75 16.55 -3.56 -2.94
N HIS A 76 17.19 -4.02 -4.01
CA HIS A 76 17.32 -5.41 -4.35
C HIS A 76 18.47 -6.07 -3.58
N ASP A 77 18.14 -7.17 -2.90
CA ASP A 77 19.07 -8.07 -2.21
C ASP A 77 18.53 -9.48 -2.47
N GLU A 78 19.41 -10.42 -2.82
CA GLU A 78 19.05 -11.82 -3.08
C GLU A 78 18.36 -12.49 -1.89
N ASN A 79 18.63 -12.00 -0.67
CA ASN A 79 18.11 -12.59 0.57
C ASN A 79 16.96 -11.78 1.19
N SER A 80 16.44 -10.74 0.53
CA SER A 80 15.41 -9.88 1.14
C SER A 80 14.38 -9.34 0.16
N ASN A 81 13.16 -9.13 0.66
CA ASN A 81 12.09 -8.49 -0.09
C ASN A 81 12.44 -7.00 -0.33
N PRO A 82 12.50 -6.52 -1.59
CA PRO A 82 12.81 -5.13 -1.91
C PRO A 82 11.87 -4.11 -1.25
N ALA A 83 10.61 -4.47 -1.04
CA ALA A 83 9.63 -3.62 -0.39
C ALA A 83 9.92 -3.47 1.12
N PHE A 84 10.49 -4.51 1.76
CA PHE A 84 10.92 -4.44 3.16
C PHE A 84 12.22 -3.64 3.29
N ASN A 85 13.13 -3.79 2.33
CA ASN A 85 14.33 -2.95 2.25
C ASN A 85 13.98 -1.47 2.11
N LEU A 86 13.02 -1.15 1.24
CA LEU A 86 12.52 0.22 1.09
C LEU A 86 11.91 0.74 2.40
N CYS A 87 11.06 -0.05 3.06
CA CYS A 87 10.48 0.33 4.34
C CYS A 87 11.56 0.69 5.39
N ARG A 88 12.61 -0.13 5.52
CA ARG A 88 13.73 0.13 6.43
C ARG A 88 14.49 1.41 6.07
N LYS A 89 14.72 1.67 4.77
CA LYS A 89 15.37 2.92 4.30
C LYS A 89 14.52 4.17 4.53
N LEU A 90 13.21 4.01 4.68
CA LEU A 90 12.29 5.07 5.06
C LEU A 90 12.11 5.19 6.58
N ASP A 91 13.03 4.60 7.37
CA ASP A 91 13.00 4.58 8.83
C ASP A 91 11.74 3.92 9.43
N GLY A 92 11.07 3.08 8.63
CA GLY A 92 9.90 2.30 9.01
C GLY A 92 10.27 0.87 9.42
N LYS A 93 9.29 0.20 10.03
CA LYS A 93 9.36 -1.20 10.44
C LYS A 93 8.47 -2.05 9.52
N PRO A 94 9.03 -3.00 8.75
CA PRO A 94 8.22 -3.91 7.96
C PRO A 94 7.53 -4.92 8.88
N GLU A 95 6.24 -5.17 8.62
CA GLU A 95 5.41 -6.08 9.40
C GLU A 95 4.56 -6.95 8.49
N LEU A 96 4.49 -8.25 8.81
CA LEU A 96 3.48 -9.16 8.26
C LEU A 96 2.29 -9.20 9.22
N LEU A 97 1.10 -9.02 8.69
CA LEU A 97 -0.13 -9.06 9.48
C LEU A 97 -1.33 -9.48 8.64
N GLU A 98 -2.43 -9.72 9.31
CA GLU A 98 -3.74 -9.85 8.69
C GLU A 98 -4.64 -8.72 9.15
N PHE A 99 -5.46 -8.17 8.25
CA PHE A 99 -6.47 -7.17 8.57
C PHE A 99 -7.87 -7.74 8.33
N LYS A 100 -8.83 -7.34 9.15
CA LYS A 100 -10.19 -7.87 9.10
C LYS A 100 -11.08 -7.07 8.14
N VAL A 101 -11.84 -7.73 7.28
CA VAL A 101 -12.93 -7.08 6.54
C VAL A 101 -14.19 -7.91 6.65
N GLY A 102 -15.24 -7.33 7.25
CA GLY A 102 -16.41 -8.09 7.65
C GLY A 102 -16.02 -9.20 8.63
N ASN A 103 -16.19 -10.46 8.21
CA ASN A 103 -15.83 -11.65 9.00
C ASN A 103 -14.57 -12.36 8.50
N GLU A 104 -13.87 -11.81 7.50
CA GLU A 104 -12.72 -12.43 6.85
C GLU A 104 -11.41 -11.72 7.23
N TRP A 105 -10.31 -12.47 7.16
CA TRP A 105 -8.95 -11.99 7.43
C TRP A 105 -8.14 -12.03 6.14
N PHE A 106 -7.44 -10.93 5.85
CA PHE A 106 -6.64 -10.78 4.64
C PHE A 106 -5.19 -10.52 5.03
N ALA A 107 -4.27 -11.34 4.54
CA ALA A 107 -2.85 -11.21 4.83
C ALA A 107 -2.19 -10.19 3.91
N LEU A 108 -1.45 -9.25 4.50
CA LEU A 108 -0.61 -8.29 3.80
C LEU A 108 0.64 -7.96 4.59
N ASP A 109 1.61 -7.41 3.87
CA ASP A 109 2.72 -6.70 4.46
C ASP A 109 2.43 -5.19 4.54
N ARG A 110 2.95 -4.56 5.60
CA ARG A 110 2.94 -3.10 5.75
C ARG A 110 4.29 -2.58 6.22
N CYS A 111 4.49 -1.30 5.98
CA CYS A 111 5.51 -0.50 6.63
C CYS A 111 4.86 0.36 7.71
N GLN A 112 5.26 0.14 8.96
CA GLN A 112 4.83 0.91 10.11
C GLN A 112 5.86 2.01 10.41
N PHE A 113 5.43 3.27 10.39
CA PHE A 113 6.30 4.42 10.66
C PHE A 113 6.24 4.83 12.13
N LYS A 114 7.22 5.65 12.55
CA LYS A 114 7.38 6.11 13.94
C LYS A 114 6.24 7.02 14.43
N ASP A 115 5.57 7.71 13.52
CA ASP A 115 4.40 8.56 13.80
C ASP A 115 3.09 7.75 13.96
N GLY A 116 3.16 6.42 13.84
CA GLY A 116 1.98 5.56 13.90
C GLY A 116 1.33 5.32 12.54
N SER A 117 1.71 6.08 11.50
CA SER A 117 1.19 5.87 10.15
C SER A 117 1.71 4.57 9.56
N PHE A 118 0.94 4.03 8.62
CA PHE A 118 1.35 2.84 7.87
C PHE A 118 0.76 2.80 6.47
N VAL A 119 1.45 2.03 5.61
CA VAL A 119 1.09 1.76 4.21
C VAL A 119 1.56 0.34 3.85
N SER A 120 0.83 -0.38 3.00
CA SER A 120 1.29 -1.64 2.43
C SER A 120 2.61 -1.44 1.67
N THR A 121 3.58 -2.31 1.88
CA THR A 121 4.92 -2.16 1.32
C THR A 121 4.94 -2.21 -0.21
N SER A 122 3.97 -2.90 -0.83
CA SER A 122 3.70 -2.86 -2.27
C SER A 122 3.43 -1.45 -2.81
N GLU A 123 2.67 -0.64 -2.08
CA GLU A 123 2.29 0.71 -2.50
C GLU A 123 3.44 1.71 -2.33
N LEU A 124 4.26 1.53 -1.31
CA LEU A 124 5.53 2.26 -1.18
C LEU A 124 6.45 1.96 -2.37
N LEU A 125 6.62 0.67 -2.68
CA LEU A 125 7.50 0.26 -3.77
C LEU A 125 7.01 0.82 -5.11
N LYS A 126 5.69 0.78 -5.35
CA LYS A 126 5.06 1.39 -6.52
C LYS A 126 5.35 2.90 -6.60
N PHE A 127 5.14 3.65 -5.51
CA PHE A 127 5.38 5.09 -5.49
C PHE A 127 6.85 5.44 -5.82
N TYR A 128 7.80 4.78 -5.18
CA TYR A 128 9.23 5.09 -5.32
C TYR A 128 9.87 4.56 -6.61
N LEU A 129 9.31 3.50 -7.22
CA LEU A 129 9.82 2.96 -8.49
C LEU A 129 9.12 3.54 -9.73
N GLN A 130 7.86 3.99 -9.63
CA GLN A 130 7.16 4.61 -10.77
C GLN A 130 7.73 5.97 -11.17
N LYS A 131 8.42 6.68 -10.26
CA LYS A 131 8.94 8.03 -10.51
C LYS A 131 10.19 8.09 -11.42
N LYS A 132 10.40 7.07 -12.25
CA LYS A 132 11.47 7.00 -13.27
C LYS A 132 11.02 7.46 -14.67
N ARG A 133 9.97 8.27 -14.78
CA ARG A 133 9.57 8.93 -16.05
C ARG A 133 9.79 10.42 -15.96
#